data_AF-A0A6B3EZC2-F1
#
_entry.id   AF-A0A6B3EZC2-F1
#
_cell.length_a   1.000
_cell.length_b   1.000
_cell.length_c   1.000
_cell.angle_alpha   90.00
_cell.angle_beta   90.00
_cell.angle_gamma   90.00
#
_symmetry.space_group_name_H-M   'P 1'
#
loop_
_entity.id
_entity.type
_entity.pdbx_description
1 polymer ?
#
loop_
_entity_poly.entity_id
_entity_poly.type
_entity_poly.pdbx_seq_one_letter_code
_entity_poly.pdbx_strand_id
1 'polypeptide(L)' 'LYRGYTASFAGFAPADKPRVTVYCAIQNPTKGGYFGGQICGPIYKSVMEFALKTLQVPPTGAEPARLPTTFEP' A
#
# COMPACT_ATOMS: atom_id res chain seq x y z
N LEU A 1 -18.24 21.60 -4.31
CA LEU A 1 -16.92 21.41 -3.65
C LEU A 1 -17.08 20.28 -2.65
N TYR A 2 -16.28 19.21 -2.78
CA TYR A 2 -16.28 18.11 -1.81
C TYR A 2 -15.73 18.60 -0.47
N ARG A 3 -16.40 18.25 0.64
CA ARG A 3 -15.96 18.54 2.01
C ARG A 3 -15.81 17.22 2.76
N GLY A 4 -14.58 16.74 2.84
CA GLY A 4 -14.22 15.47 3.47
C GLY A 4 -12.76 15.12 3.19
N TYR A 5 -12.24 14.09 3.84
CA TYR A 5 -10.92 13.54 3.54
C TYR A 5 -11.04 12.33 2.62
N THR A 6 -10.13 12.22 1.66
CA THR A 6 -9.90 10.97 0.93
C THR A 6 -8.72 10.26 1.58
N ALA A 7 -8.98 9.12 2.22
CA ALA A 7 -7.91 8.25 2.70
C ALA A 7 -7.43 7.39 1.53
N SER A 8 -6.16 7.50 1.15
CA SER A 8 -5.61 6.73 0.03
C SER A 8 -4.29 6.06 0.35
N PHE A 9 -4.08 4.87 -0.18
CA PHE A 9 -2.82 4.14 -0.09
C PHE A 9 -2.52 3.49 -1.44
N ALA A 10 -1.28 3.64 -1.91
CA ALA A 10 -0.79 3.05 -3.14
C ALA A 10 0.48 2.26 -2.84
N GLY A 11 0.64 1.12 -3.48
CA GLY A 11 1.87 0.35 -3.40
C GLY A 11 1.95 -0.67 -4.53
N PHE A 12 3.16 -1.18 -4.74
CA PHE A 12 3.43 -2.25 -5.67
C PHE A 12 4.20 -3.37 -4.98
N ALA A 13 4.07 -4.58 -5.51
CA ALA A 13 4.81 -5.73 -4.99
C ALA A 13 5.12 -6.77 -6.09
N PRO A 14 6.17 -7.60 -5.90
CA PRO A 14 7.29 -7.41 -4.96
C PRO A 14 8.07 -6.10 -5.21
N ALA A 15 8.82 -5.59 -4.23
CA ALA A 15 9.49 -4.28 -4.34
C ALA A 15 10.71 -4.30 -5.28
N ASP A 16 11.40 -5.43 -5.34
CA ASP A 16 12.58 -5.72 -6.15
C ASP A 16 12.23 -6.08 -7.61
N LYS A 17 11.08 -6.74 -7.82
CA LYS A 17 10.57 -7.10 -9.16
C LYS A 17 9.05 -6.88 -9.24
N PRO A 18 8.58 -5.64 -9.43
CA PRO A 18 7.16 -5.30 -9.37
C PRO A 18 6.32 -6.08 -10.39
N ARG A 19 5.19 -6.62 -9.92
CA ARG A 19 4.22 -7.37 -10.76
C ARG A 19 2.82 -6.79 -10.72
N VAL A 20 2.44 -6.22 -9.58
CA VAL A 20 1.10 -5.68 -9.33
C VAL A 20 1.22 -4.35 -8.62
N THR A 21 0.39 -3.37 -9.02
CA THR A 21 0.14 -2.14 -8.27
C THR A 21 -1.28 -2.19 -7.73
N VAL A 22 -1.45 -1.84 -6.46
CA VAL A 22 -2.76 -1.73 -5.82
C VAL A 22 -2.93 -0.31 -5.32
N TYR A 23 -4.06 0.29 -5.66
CA TYR A 23 -4.49 1.60 -5.17
C TYR A 23 -5.82 1.44 -4.42
N CYS A 24 -5.86 1.94 -3.20
CA CYS A 24 -7.06 2.04 -2.39
C CYS A 24 -7.37 3.52 -2.17
N ALA A 25 -8.64 3.88 -2.37
CA ALA A 25 -9.17 5.20 -2.06
C ALA A 25 -10.52 5.05 -1.38
N ILE A 26 -10.64 5.62 -0.18
CA ILE A 26 -11.88 5.66 0.59
C ILE A 26 -12.28 7.12 0.77
N GLN A 27 -13.47 7.43 0.30
CA GLN A 27 -14.04 8.76 0.39
C GLN A 27 -14.79 8.93 1.70
N ASN A 28 -14.53 10.03 2.40
CA ASN A 28 -15.19 10.44 3.64
C ASN A 28 -15.24 9.31 4.69
N PRO A 29 -14.08 8.74 5.09
CA PRO A 29 -14.06 7.70 6.11
C PRO A 29 -14.67 8.21 7.42
N THR A 30 -15.57 7.42 8.00
CA THR A 30 -16.31 7.80 9.22
C THR A 30 -15.82 7.05 10.47
N LYS A 31 -14.93 6.06 10.30
CA LYS A 31 -14.38 5.21 11.37
C LYS A 31 -12.92 4.86 11.06
N GLY A 32 -12.09 4.68 12.10
CA GLY A 32 -10.71 4.22 11.95
C GLY A 32 -9.68 5.30 11.57
N GLY A 33 -10.04 6.59 11.71
CA GLY A 33 -9.17 7.72 11.36
C GLY A 33 -9.45 8.25 9.95
N TYR A 34 -8.48 8.96 9.37
CA TYR A 34 -8.51 9.42 7.97
C TYR A 34 -7.17 9.23 7.25
N PHE A 35 -6.14 8.71 7.92
CA PHE A 35 -4.85 8.46 7.29
C PHE A 35 -4.92 7.23 6.40
N GLY A 36 -4.41 7.36 5.17
CA GLY A 36 -4.43 6.31 4.15
C GLY A 36 -3.85 4.98 4.64
N GLY A 37 -2.70 5.00 5.33
CA GLY A 37 -2.09 3.78 5.85
C GLY A 37 -2.96 3.04 6.89
N GLN A 38 -3.71 3.76 7.72
CA GLN A 38 -4.55 3.14 8.76
C GLN A 38 -5.79 2.46 8.17
N ILE A 39 -6.46 3.12 7.22
CA ILE A 39 -7.71 2.61 6.64
C ILE A 39 -7.46 1.68 5.46
N CYS A 40 -6.64 2.13 4.50
CA CYS A 40 -6.38 1.39 3.28
C CYS A 40 -5.27 0.34 3.42
N GLY A 41 -4.42 0.41 4.45
CA GLY A 41 -3.33 -0.57 4.65
C GLY A 41 -3.81 -2.03 4.76
N PRO A 42 -4.81 -2.35 5.62
CA PRO A 42 -5.36 -3.70 5.70
C PRO A 42 -6.00 -4.18 4.39
N ILE A 43 -6.69 -3.28 3.68
CA ILE A 43 -7.31 -3.58 2.38
C ILE A 43 -6.24 -3.87 1.33
N TYR A 44 -5.22 -3.02 1.25
CA TYR A 44 -4.06 -3.21 0.39
C TYR A 44 -3.41 -4.57 0.61
N LYS A 45 -3.16 -4.94 1.87
CA LYS A 45 -2.56 -6.24 2.23
C LYS A 45 -3.39 -7.40 1.69
N SER A 46 -4.68 -7.45 1.99
CA SER A 46 -5.56 -8.55 1.56
C SER A 46 -5.63 -8.67 0.03
N VAL A 47 -5.76 -7.55 -0.68
CA VAL A 47 -5.84 -7.53 -2.16
C VAL A 47 -4.50 -7.93 -2.77
N MET A 48 -3.38 -7.39 -2.28
CA MET A 48 -2.05 -7.72 -2.80
C MET A 48 -1.68 -9.18 -2.54
N GLU A 49 -1.94 -9.71 -1.34
CA GLU A 49 -1.70 -11.12 -1.03
C GLU A 49 -2.51 -12.06 -1.94
N PHE A 50 -3.77 -11.75 -2.16
CA PHE A 50 -4.60 -12.51 -3.10
C PHE A 50 -4.03 -12.45 -4.52
N ALA A 51 -3.75 -11.24 -5.03
CA ALA A 51 -3.26 -11.04 -6.39
C ALA A 51 -1.94 -11.76 -6.65
N LEU A 52 -0.97 -11.67 -5.73
CA LEU A 52 0.33 -12.34 -5.88
C LEU A 52 0.20 -13.86 -5.84
N LYS A 53 -0.66 -14.41 -4.97
CA LYS A 53 -0.93 -15.86 -4.90
C LYS A 53 -1.61 -16.34 -6.19
N THR A 54 -2.62 -15.63 -6.68
CA THR A 54 -3.34 -15.96 -7.91
C THR A 54 -2.41 -15.93 -9.13
N LEU A 55 -1.49 -14.96 -9.18
CA LEU A 55 -0.50 -14.84 -10.24
C LEU A 55 0.73 -15.74 -10.06
N GLN A 56 0.74 -16.59 -9.01
CA GLN A 56 1.84 -17.48 -8.66
C GLN A 56 3.19 -16.76 -8.61
N VAL A 57 3.19 -15.51 -8.11
CA VAL A 57 4.42 -14.75 -7.94
C VAL A 57 5.21 -15.35 -6.77
N PRO A 58 6.45 -15.83 -6.98
CA PRO A 58 7.25 -16.38 -5.90
C PRO A 58 7.56 -15.29 -4.86
N PRO A 59 7.70 -15.65 -3.56
CA PRO A 59 8.20 -14.73 -2.55
C PRO A 59 9.55 -14.12 -2.98
N THR A 60 9.77 -12.85 -2.66
CA THR A 60 11.10 -12.26 -2.84
C THR A 60 12.09 -12.85 -1.84
N GLY A 61 13.34 -13.00 -2.27
CA GLY A 61 14.47 -13.30 -1.39
C GLY A 61 15.36 -12.09 -1.13
N ALA A 62 14.96 -10.90 -1.59
CA ALA A 62 15.73 -9.68 -1.41
C ALA A 62 15.49 -9.09 -0.01
N GLU A 63 16.57 -8.68 0.64
CA GLU A 63 16.48 -7.90 1.87
C GLU A 63 15.91 -6.49 1.59
N PRO A 64 15.12 -5.91 2.50
CA PRO A 64 14.64 -4.55 2.36
C PRO A 64 15.79 -3.55 2.20
N ALA A 65 15.68 -2.63 1.24
CA ALA A 65 16.65 -1.56 1.06
C ALA A 65 16.65 -0.63 2.30
N ARG A 66 17.79 -0.56 2.99
CA ARG A 66 17.99 0.34 4.14
C ARG A 66 18.49 1.70 3.68
N LEU A 67 17.65 2.40 2.92
CA LEU A 67 17.94 3.76 2.49
C LEU A 67 17.83 4.74 3.67
N PRO A 68 18.65 5.80 3.72
CA PRO A 68 18.49 6.86 4.71
C PRO A 68 17.06 7.41 4.69
N THR A 69 16.43 7.45 5.87
CA THR A 69 15.06 7.96 6.05
C THR A 69 15.04 9.38 6.63
N THR A 70 16.21 9.90 6.97
CA THR A 70 16.44 11.27 7.43
C THR A 70 17.25 12.03 6.39
N PHE A 71 17.03 13.34 6.31
CA PHE A 71 17.82 14.24 5.49
C PHE A 71 18.63 15.14 6.43
N GLU A 72 19.95 15.16 6.25
CA GLU A 72 20.85 16.11 6.90
C GLU A 72 21.27 17.15 5.83
N PRO A 73 20.86 18.42 5.97
CA PRO A 73 21.11 19.48 4.99
C PRO A 73 22.58 19.92 4.90
#